data_AF-A0A9X0CR17-F1
#
_entry.id   AF-A0A9X0CR17-F1
#
_cell.length_a   1.000
_cell.length_b   1.000
_cell.length_c   1.000
_cell.angle_alpha   90.00
_cell.angle_beta   90.00
_cell.angle_gamma   90.00
#
_symmetry.space_group_name_H-M   'P 1'
#
loop_
_entity.id
_entity.type
_entity.pdbx_description
1 polymer ?
#
loop_
_entity_poly.entity_id
_entity_poly.type
_entity_poly.pdbx_seq_one_letter_code
_entity_poly.pdbx_strand_id
1 'polypeptide(L)'
;MAVDLSVARRQLGEALGDSSRTYWNNMKLWYKQKISKEEFDAQAKKCLGNDNLHFHNDFLLAILAKCQALGSTPAHPRTPQKLPPKPQLIKKGKIKKQSKKVLKSNFEQRFTPYDPLQGAPQLSLKVCVFLLLLLFIR
;
A
#
# COMPACT_ATOMS: atom_id res chain seq x y z
N MET A 1 18.73 -8.91 -6.89
CA MET A 1 18.33 -8.72 -5.48
C MET A 1 18.64 -7.28 -5.13
N ALA A 2 17.68 -6.50 -4.65
CA ALA A 2 17.96 -5.11 -4.26
C ALA A 2 19.04 -5.09 -3.17
N VAL A 3 20.03 -4.22 -3.32
CA VAL A 3 21.06 -3.99 -2.30
C VAL A 3 20.38 -3.50 -1.03
N ASP A 4 20.89 -3.92 0.14
CA ASP A 4 20.34 -3.43 1.40
C ASP A 4 20.41 -1.89 1.47
N LEU A 5 19.35 -1.25 1.93
CA LEU A 5 19.22 0.20 1.95
C LEU A 5 20.39 0.89 2.68
N SER A 6 20.90 0.28 3.75
CA SER A 6 22.02 0.80 4.53
C SER A 6 23.30 0.81 3.70
N VAL A 7 23.52 -0.26 2.92
CA VAL A 7 24.69 -0.42 2.04
C VAL A 7 24.59 0.55 0.86
N ALA A 8 23.44 0.60 0.18
CA ALA A 8 23.23 1.51 -0.95
C ALA A 8 23.40 2.98 -0.55
N ARG A 9 22.93 3.36 0.66
CA ARG A 9 23.13 4.71 1.20
C ARG A 9 24.60 5.03 1.45
N ARG A 10 25.38 4.08 1.97
CA ARG A 10 26.83 4.26 2.20
C ARG A 10 27.57 4.45 0.87
N GLN A 11 27.34 3.55 -0.09
CA GLN A 11 27.98 3.61 -1.41
C GLN A 11 27.66 4.91 -2.16
N LEU A 12 26.41 5.34 -2.12
CA LEU A 12 26.01 6.63 -2.67
C LEU A 12 26.71 7.79 -1.94
N GLY A 13 26.83 7.73 -0.62
CA GLY A 13 27.55 8.74 0.16
C GLY A 13 29.03 8.84 -0.20
N GLU A 14 29.69 7.70 -0.40
CA GLU A 14 31.09 7.62 -0.86
C GLU A 14 31.24 8.20 -2.29
N ALA A 15 30.35 7.83 -3.20
CA ALA A 15 30.37 8.32 -4.59
C ALA A 15 30.08 9.82 -4.71
N LEU A 16 29.29 10.39 -3.79
CA LEU A 16 28.95 11.82 -3.80
C LEU A 16 30.09 12.73 -3.32
N GLY A 17 30.97 12.24 -2.44
CA GLY A 17 32.05 13.02 -1.84
C GLY A 17 31.58 14.39 -1.33
N ASP A 18 32.21 15.46 -1.83
CA ASP A 18 31.93 16.84 -1.44
C ASP A 18 30.51 17.33 -1.83
N SER A 19 29.91 16.73 -2.86
CA SER A 19 28.56 17.05 -3.34
C SER A 19 27.44 16.42 -2.49
N SER A 20 27.78 15.65 -1.46
CA SER A 20 26.84 14.91 -0.61
C SER A 20 25.76 15.81 0.00
N ARG A 21 26.14 16.97 0.56
CA ARG A 21 25.18 17.91 1.16
C ARG A 21 24.14 18.41 0.14
N THR A 22 24.58 18.73 -1.07
CA THR A 22 23.72 19.22 -2.15
C THR A 22 22.72 18.15 -2.57
N TYR A 23 23.19 16.92 -2.76
CA TYR A 23 22.33 15.78 -3.11
C TYR A 23 21.23 15.54 -2.07
N TRP A 24 21.57 15.45 -0.79
CA TRP A 24 20.58 15.22 0.28
C TRP A 24 19.60 16.39 0.43
N ASN A 25 20.04 17.62 0.14
CA ASN A 25 19.13 18.77 0.10
C ASN A 25 18.13 18.65 -1.06
N ASN A 26 18.59 18.30 -2.26
CA ASN A 26 17.71 18.05 -3.41
C ASN A 26 16.74 16.90 -3.13
N MET A 27 17.18 15.83 -2.49
CA MET A 27 16.30 14.71 -2.10
C MET A 27 15.19 15.16 -1.14
N LYS A 28 15.50 16.02 -0.15
CA LYS A 28 14.49 16.62 0.73
C LYS A 28 13.51 17.50 -0.06
N LEU A 29 13.98 18.28 -1.02
CA LEU A 29 13.13 19.11 -1.87
C LEU A 29 12.20 18.25 -2.71
N TRP A 30 12.70 17.17 -3.30
CA TRP A 30 11.92 16.22 -4.08
C TRP A 30 10.85 15.52 -3.23
N TYR A 31 11.18 15.05 -2.02
CA TYR A 31 10.18 14.50 -1.10
C TYR A 31 9.10 15.51 -0.68
N LYS A 32 9.46 16.80 -0.61
CA LYS A 32 8.52 17.90 -0.34
C LYS A 32 7.79 18.39 -1.61
N GLN A 33 7.96 17.70 -2.74
CA GLN A 33 7.40 18.06 -4.05
C GLN A 33 7.75 19.50 -4.47
N LYS A 34 8.92 19.99 -4.06
CA LYS A 34 9.44 21.32 -4.44
C LYS A 34 10.19 21.31 -5.76
N ILE A 35 10.72 20.15 -6.16
CA ILE A 35 11.32 19.89 -7.46
C ILE A 35 10.72 18.60 -8.02
N SER A 36 10.66 18.49 -9.34
CA SER A 36 10.18 17.30 -10.01
C SER A 36 11.22 16.17 -9.96
N LYS A 37 10.83 14.97 -10.42
CA LYS A 37 11.73 13.83 -10.48
C LYS A 37 12.87 14.07 -11.47
N GLU A 38 12.53 14.63 -12.64
CA GLU A 38 13.46 14.94 -13.70
C GLU A 38 14.50 15.98 -13.24
N GLU A 39 14.07 16.98 -12.47
CA GLU A 39 14.98 17.97 -11.91
C GLU A 39 15.89 17.36 -10.84
N PHE A 40 15.35 16.50 -9.96
CA PHE A 40 16.18 15.76 -9.00
C PHE A 40 17.22 14.87 -9.69
N ASP A 41 16.82 14.13 -10.72
CA ASP A 41 17.71 13.27 -11.50
C ASP A 41 18.78 14.08 -12.24
N ALA A 42 18.42 15.24 -12.80
CA ALA A 42 19.38 16.15 -13.43
C ALA A 42 20.42 16.68 -12.45
N GLN A 43 20.01 17.00 -11.21
CA GLN A 43 20.95 17.39 -10.16
C GLN A 43 21.80 16.22 -9.68
N ALA A 44 21.24 15.01 -9.59
CA ALA A 44 21.99 13.80 -9.28
C ALA A 44 23.09 13.52 -10.32
N LYS A 45 22.79 13.69 -11.62
CA LYS A 45 23.77 13.64 -12.71
C LYS A 45 24.92 14.63 -12.52
N LYS A 46 24.63 15.86 -12.09
CA LYS A 46 25.65 16.88 -11.81
C LYS A 46 26.51 16.52 -10.60
N CYS A 47 25.94 15.91 -9.56
CA CYS A 47 26.68 15.53 -8.35
C CYS A 47 27.55 14.27 -8.54
N LEU A 48 27.10 13.29 -9.34
CA LEU A 48 27.74 11.97 -9.46
C LEU A 48 28.57 11.80 -10.74
N GLY A 49 28.25 12.57 -11.79
CA GLY A 49 28.72 12.27 -13.15
C GLY A 49 28.11 10.98 -13.70
N ASN A 50 28.34 10.69 -14.99
CA ASN A 50 27.71 9.54 -15.65
C ASN A 50 28.14 8.18 -15.08
N ASP A 51 29.37 8.06 -14.60
CA ASP A 51 29.95 6.78 -14.17
C ASP A 51 29.33 6.27 -12.85
N ASN A 52 28.92 7.18 -11.97
CA ASN A 52 28.42 6.87 -10.62
C ASN A 52 26.89 6.98 -10.48
N LEU A 53 26.16 7.22 -11.59
CA LEU A 53 24.70 7.34 -11.56
C LEU A 53 23.98 6.08 -11.08
N HIS A 54 24.61 4.92 -11.26
CA HIS A 54 24.04 3.65 -10.82
C HIS A 54 23.82 3.63 -9.29
N PHE A 55 24.68 4.26 -8.49
CA PHE A 55 24.47 4.35 -7.04
C PHE A 55 23.21 5.13 -6.64
N HIS A 56 22.86 6.16 -7.40
CA HIS A 56 21.59 6.87 -7.21
C HIS A 56 20.40 5.94 -7.49
N ASN A 57 20.43 5.22 -8.61
CA ASN A 57 19.38 4.27 -8.99
C ASN A 57 19.25 3.13 -7.97
N ASP A 58 20.36 2.52 -7.56
CA ASP A 58 20.38 1.42 -6.60
C ASP A 58 19.81 1.84 -5.24
N PHE A 59 20.15 3.06 -4.79
CA PHE A 59 19.59 3.61 -3.57
C PHE A 59 18.08 3.85 -3.65
N LEU A 60 17.61 4.41 -4.76
CA LEU A 60 16.19 4.61 -5.00
C LEU A 60 15.41 3.29 -5.08
N LEU A 61 15.97 2.27 -5.75
CA LEU A 61 15.41 0.93 -5.79
C LEU A 61 15.39 0.28 -4.40
N ALA A 62 16.42 0.47 -3.59
CA ALA A 62 16.46 -0.04 -2.22
C ALA A 62 15.38 0.59 -1.33
N ILE A 63 15.09 1.88 -1.50
CA ILE A 63 13.97 2.55 -0.81
C ILE A 63 12.64 1.92 -1.23
N LEU A 64 12.40 1.76 -2.53
CA LEU A 64 11.17 1.16 -3.04
C LEU A 64 10.99 -0.28 -2.54
N ALA A 65 12.06 -1.08 -2.52
CA ALA A 65 12.02 -2.45 -2.00
C ALA A 65 11.66 -2.50 -0.51
N LYS A 66 12.23 -1.62 0.32
CA LYS A 66 11.87 -1.52 1.75
C LYS A 66 10.41 -1.08 1.93
N CYS A 67 9.93 -0.12 1.13
CA CYS A 67 8.53 0.30 1.12
C CYS A 67 7.57 -0.84 0.75
N GLN A 68 7.92 -1.65 -0.26
CA GLN A 68 7.13 -2.82 -0.66
C GLN A 68 7.05 -3.85 0.47
N ALA A 69 8.17 -4.16 1.12
CA ALA A 69 8.23 -5.10 2.24
C ALA A 69 7.33 -4.65 3.43
N LEU A 70 7.28 -3.34 3.71
CA LEU A 70 6.41 -2.78 4.75
C LEU A 70 4.92 -2.76 4.36
N GLY A 71 4.63 -2.68 3.06
CA GLY A 71 3.26 -2.71 2.52
C GLY A 71 2.65 -4.11 2.42
N SER A 72 3.50 -5.14 2.36
CA SER A 72 3.10 -6.55 2.44
C SER A 72 2.88 -6.97 3.89
N THR A 73 1.70 -6.66 4.44
CA THR A 73 1.20 -7.41 5.60
C THR A 73 1.10 -8.89 5.23
N PRO A 74 1.57 -9.84 6.06
CA PRO A 74 1.36 -11.25 5.80
C PRO A 74 -0.15 -11.49 5.67
N ALA A 75 -0.54 -12.13 4.58
CA ALA A 75 -1.92 -12.50 4.35
C ALA A 75 -2.41 -13.29 5.57
N HIS A 76 -3.37 -12.71 6.30
CA HIS A 76 -4.16 -13.45 7.28
C HIS A 76 -4.68 -14.72 6.59
N PRO A 77 -4.58 -15.91 7.21
CA PRO A 77 -5.08 -17.14 6.59
C PRO A 77 -6.54 -16.93 6.23
N ARG A 78 -6.87 -16.92 4.93
CA ARG A 78 -8.25 -16.95 4.48
C ARG A 78 -8.85 -18.26 4.98
N THR A 79 -9.65 -18.18 6.03
CA THR A 79 -10.61 -19.22 6.35
C THR A 79 -11.46 -19.48 5.10
N PRO A 80 -11.71 -20.74 4.71
CA PRO A 80 -12.48 -21.04 3.52
C PRO A 80 -13.90 -20.46 3.66
N GLN A 81 -14.20 -19.41 2.90
CA GLN A 81 -15.57 -18.92 2.80
C GLN A 81 -16.42 -20.00 2.14
N LYS A 82 -17.32 -20.57 2.94
CA LYS A 82 -18.42 -21.41 2.49
C LYS A 82 -19.30 -20.59 1.55
N LEU A 83 -19.41 -21.03 0.30
CA LEU A 83 -20.23 -20.42 -0.75
C LEU A 83 -21.68 -20.20 -0.26
N PRO A 84 -22.33 -19.08 -0.62
CA PRO A 84 -23.74 -18.87 -0.32
C PRO A 84 -24.64 -19.84 -1.12
N PRO A 85 -25.79 -20.28 -0.57
CA PRO A 85 -26.71 -21.16 -1.30
C PRO A 85 -27.37 -20.40 -2.45
N LYS A 86 -27.38 -21.03 -3.63
CA LYS A 86 -28.08 -20.56 -4.84
C LYS A 86 -29.60 -20.45 -4.60
N PRO A 87 -30.29 -19.38 -5.02
CA PRO A 87 -31.74 -19.32 -4.94
C PRO A 87 -32.37 -20.27 -5.97
N GLN A 88 -33.15 -21.24 -5.50
CA GLN A 88 -33.92 -22.14 -6.38
C GLN A 88 -35.31 -21.55 -6.65
N LEU A 89 -35.62 -21.46 -7.94
CA LEU A 89 -36.86 -20.95 -8.50
C LEU A 89 -38.03 -21.90 -8.18
N ILE A 90 -39.16 -21.29 -7.84
CA ILE A 90 -40.44 -21.87 -7.43
C ILE A 90 -40.99 -22.87 -8.46
N LYS A 91 -41.37 -24.08 -8.01
CA LYS A 91 -42.37 -24.92 -8.68
C LYS A 91 -43.59 -25.14 -7.78
N LYS A 92 -44.74 -24.90 -8.39
CA LYS A 92 -46.10 -24.78 -7.85
C LYS A 92 -46.69 -26.17 -7.62
N GLY A 93 -47.30 -26.43 -6.45
CA GLY A 93 -48.02 -27.69 -6.21
C GLY A 93 -48.71 -27.83 -4.84
N LYS A 94 -50.04 -27.64 -4.86
CA LYS A 94 -51.11 -28.13 -3.95
C LYS A 94 -51.13 -27.78 -2.44
N ILE A 95 -52.34 -27.37 -2.04
CA ILE A 95 -52.81 -26.82 -0.76
C ILE A 95 -52.87 -27.86 0.36
N LYS A 96 -52.44 -27.49 1.58
CA LYS A 96 -53.02 -28.03 2.82
C LYS A 96 -53.00 -26.98 3.95
N LYS A 97 -54.20 -26.65 4.44
CA LYS A 97 -54.53 -25.77 5.58
C LYS A 97 -53.74 -26.17 6.83
N GLN A 98 -53.10 -25.22 7.52
CA GLN A 98 -52.90 -25.28 8.98
C GLN A 98 -52.69 -23.90 9.60
N SER A 99 -52.99 -23.83 10.89
CA SER A 99 -53.53 -22.73 11.70
C SER A 99 -52.60 -21.53 11.95
N LYS A 100 -53.24 -20.36 12.12
CA LYS A 100 -52.61 -19.14 12.64
C LYS A 100 -52.02 -19.42 14.03
N LYS A 101 -50.70 -19.31 14.18
CA LYS A 101 -50.08 -19.02 15.49
C LYS A 101 -49.55 -17.59 15.42
N VAL A 102 -50.18 -16.72 16.22
CA VAL A 102 -49.67 -15.38 16.51
C VAL A 102 -48.36 -15.58 17.30
N LEU A 103 -47.23 -15.44 16.61
CA LEU A 103 -45.94 -15.30 17.26
C LEU A 103 -45.86 -13.84 17.74
N LYS A 104 -45.90 -13.62 19.06
CA LYS A 104 -45.43 -12.37 19.67
C LYS A 104 -44.07 -12.05 19.07
N SER A 105 -43.99 -10.98 18.29
CA SER A 105 -42.75 -10.49 17.71
C SER A 105 -41.79 -10.17 18.85
N ASN A 106 -40.76 -10.98 18.99
CA ASN A 106 -39.63 -10.72 19.87
C ASN A 106 -38.85 -9.56 19.22
N PHE A 107 -39.16 -8.33 19.64
CA PHE A 107 -38.51 -7.10 19.18
C PHE A 107 -37.16 -6.91 19.88
N GLU A 108 -36.41 -7.99 20.08
CA GLU A 108 -34.98 -7.86 20.30
C GLU A 108 -34.36 -7.69 18.91
N GLN A 109 -34.50 -6.47 18.39
CA GLN A 109 -33.53 -5.94 17.45
C GLN A 109 -32.19 -6.12 18.12
N ARG A 110 -31.53 -7.20 17.72
CA ARG A 110 -30.25 -7.70 18.19
C ARG A 110 -29.21 -6.64 17.84
N PHE A 111 -29.18 -5.54 18.60
CA PHE A 111 -28.12 -4.56 18.58
C PHE A 111 -26.88 -5.27 19.11
N THR A 112 -26.24 -6.02 18.23
CA THR A 112 -24.90 -6.49 18.46
C THR A 112 -24.01 -5.25 18.41
N PRO A 113 -23.23 -4.95 19.46
CA PRO A 113 -22.26 -3.87 19.39
C PRO A 113 -21.41 -4.07 18.15
N TYR A 114 -21.58 -3.19 17.18
CA TYR A 114 -20.82 -3.20 15.94
C TYR A 114 -19.56 -2.39 16.19
N ASP A 115 -18.41 -3.02 16.02
CA ASP A 115 -17.14 -2.33 16.14
C ASP A 115 -17.04 -1.32 14.98
N PRO A 116 -16.98 0.00 15.25
CA PRO A 116 -16.89 1.03 14.21
C PRO A 116 -15.63 0.91 13.35
N LEU A 117 -14.63 0.15 13.79
CA LEU A 117 -13.42 -0.15 13.02
C LEU A 117 -13.63 -1.27 11.99
N GLN A 118 -14.71 -2.06 12.09
CA GLN A 118 -14.96 -3.20 11.22
C GLN A 118 -15.32 -2.80 9.78
N GLY A 119 -15.80 -1.57 9.59
CA GLY A 119 -16.05 -0.95 8.27
C GLY A 119 -15.13 0.23 7.97
N ALA A 120 -14.23 0.60 8.88
CA ALA A 120 -13.33 1.72 8.68
C ALA A 120 -12.38 1.40 7.51
N PRO A 121 -12.21 2.30 6.53
CA PRO A 121 -11.19 2.13 5.52
C PRO A 121 -9.84 2.05 6.22
N GLN A 122 -9.22 0.87 6.19
CA GLN A 122 -7.86 0.70 6.68
C GLN A 122 -6.99 1.72 5.95
N LEU A 123 -6.50 2.73 6.68
CA LEU A 123 -5.50 3.68 6.19
C LEU A 123 -4.22 2.87 5.96
N SER A 124 -4.17 2.23 4.81
CA SER A 124 -3.05 1.42 4.40
C SER A 124 -1.92 2.37 4.06
N LEU A 125 -0.75 2.14 4.66
CA LEU A 125 0.53 2.74 4.27
C LEU A 125 0.84 2.63 2.77
N LYS A 126 0.04 1.86 1.99
CA LYS A 126 -0.07 1.93 0.53
C LYS A 126 -0.09 3.37 0.00
N VAL A 127 -0.71 4.34 0.68
CA VAL A 127 -0.74 5.74 0.21
C VAL A 127 0.67 6.31 0.04
N CYS A 128 1.60 5.99 0.94
CA CYS A 128 2.98 6.48 0.86
C CYS A 128 3.76 5.79 -0.28
N VAL A 129 3.52 4.50 -0.50
CA VAL A 129 4.16 3.73 -1.59
C VAL A 129 3.62 4.16 -2.96
N PHE A 130 2.31 4.45 -3.06
CA PHE A 130 1.68 4.94 -4.29
C PHE A 130 2.14 6.36 -4.64
N LEU A 131 2.26 7.26 -3.65
CA LEU A 131 2.83 8.59 -3.85
C LEU A 131 4.28 8.53 -4.30
N LEU A 132 5.09 7.62 -3.75
CA LEU A 132 6.47 7.42 -4.20
C LEU A 132 6.50 6.83 -5.62
N LEU A 133 5.73 5.79 -5.94
CA LEU A 133 5.63 5.23 -7.30
C LEU A 133 5.19 6.29 -8.33
N LEU A 134 4.21 7.13 -7.99
CA LEU A 134 3.78 8.24 -8.85
C LEU A 134 4.86 9.32 -9.04
N LEU A 135 5.73 9.53 -8.04
CA LEU A 135 6.90 10.41 -8.15
C LEU A 135 8.07 9.79 -8.93
N PHE A 136 8.03 8.49 -9.23
CA PHE A 136 9.06 7.79 -10.00
C PHE A 136 8.67 7.48 -11.45
N ILE A 137 7.37 7.50 -11.77
CA ILE A 137 6.82 7.11 -13.08
C ILE A 137 6.41 8.33 -13.94
N ARG A 138 6.32 9.54 -13.35
CA ARG A 138 6.30 10.77 -14.16
C ARG A 138 7.72 11.12 -14.59
#